data_AF-A0A8S3CVR1-F1
#
_entry.id   AF-A0A8S3CVR1-F1
#
_cell.length_a   1.000
_cell.length_b   1.000
_cell.length_c   1.000
_cell.angle_alpha   90.00
_cell.angle_beta   90.00
_cell.angle_gamma   90.00
#
_symmetry.space_group_name_H-M   'P 1'
#
loop_
_entity.id
_entity.type
_entity.pdbx_description
1 polymer ?
#
loop_
_entity_poly.entity_id
_entity_poly.type
_entity_poly.pdbx_seq_one_letter_code
_entity_poly.pdbx_strand_id
1 'polypeptide(L)'
;MSKCLLELFKQAFNNDYPRLKERLKAIIVKKLSDAKNVVLERVQEMLAMERRVFTLNHYYMDTVNNIKEKNKKKNDERGGINAASPLSFTFGSLGTPSTLVPTNSTSSITYTAVSNEAQAAKDIQIALHAYSKVVEKRMTDNIGQTCYYHFITKCALKMDQFLSSSMPPSQLVQYMREPQKQTYLRNKLTHSIQACEEALQLGLTYM
;
A
#
# COMPACT_ATOMS: atom_id res chain seq x y z
N MET A 1 -0.19 -1.60 -8.96
CA MET A 1 0.65 -0.41 -9.21
C MET A 1 1.73 -0.63 -10.28
N SER A 2 2.47 -1.75 -10.27
CA SER A 2 3.53 -1.99 -11.28
C SER A 2 3.04 -2.02 -12.74
N LYS A 3 1.86 -2.58 -13.02
CA LYS A 3 1.32 -2.70 -14.39
C LYS A 3 1.04 -1.35 -15.06
N CYS A 4 0.45 -0.39 -14.35
CA CYS A 4 0.08 0.92 -14.92
C CYS A 4 1.32 1.75 -15.30
N LEU A 5 2.32 1.76 -14.41
CA LEU A 5 3.59 2.45 -14.64
C LEU A 5 4.38 1.80 -15.80
N LEU A 6 4.34 0.46 -15.91
CA LEU A 6 4.89 -0.27 -17.04
C LEU A 6 4.19 0.02 -18.36
N GLU A 7 2.86 0.23 -18.37
CA GLU A 7 2.13 0.59 -19.59
C GLU A 7 2.44 2.01 -20.07
N LEU A 8 2.49 3.00 -19.17
CA LEU A 8 2.97 4.34 -19.50
C LEU A 8 4.39 4.31 -20.07
N PHE A 9 5.23 3.47 -19.49
CA PHE A 9 6.60 3.27 -19.96
C PHE A 9 6.65 2.61 -21.34
N LYS A 10 5.76 1.64 -21.62
CA LYS A 10 5.65 1.03 -22.95
C LYS A 10 5.13 2.01 -24.00
N GLN A 11 4.21 2.92 -23.64
CA GLN A 11 3.72 3.97 -24.53
C GLN A 11 4.79 5.02 -24.82
N ALA A 12 5.53 5.48 -23.81
CA ALA A 12 6.57 6.49 -23.97
C ALA A 12 7.78 5.97 -24.77
N PHE A 13 8.14 4.71 -24.57
CA PHE A 13 9.19 4.02 -25.32
C PHE A 13 8.55 2.95 -26.20
N ASN A 14 7.99 3.40 -27.32
CA ASN A 14 7.63 2.55 -28.45
C ASN A 14 8.87 1.74 -28.90
N ASN A 15 8.66 0.67 -29.68
CA ASN A 15 9.59 -0.44 -29.94
C ASN A 15 11.02 -0.11 -30.46
N ASP A 16 11.40 1.15 -30.56
CA ASP A 16 12.64 1.62 -31.20
C ASP A 16 13.90 1.29 -30.38
N TYR A 17 13.80 1.21 -29.04
CA TYR A 17 14.95 0.97 -28.17
C TYR A 17 14.70 -0.09 -27.07
N PRO A 18 14.62 -1.39 -27.44
CA PRO A 18 14.31 -2.47 -26.49
C PRO A 18 15.33 -2.61 -25.35
N ARG A 19 16.60 -2.31 -25.62
CA ARG A 19 17.69 -2.37 -24.62
C ARG A 19 17.55 -1.27 -23.57
N LEU A 20 17.27 -0.05 -24.02
CA LEU A 20 16.99 1.08 -23.14
C LEU A 20 15.79 0.81 -22.25
N LYS A 21 14.73 0.22 -22.81
CA LYS A 21 13.51 -0.13 -22.08
C LYS A 21 13.74 -1.12 -20.95
N GLU A 22 14.43 -2.22 -21.21
CA GLU A 22 14.76 -3.19 -20.14
C GLU A 22 15.70 -2.59 -19.10
N ARG A 23 16.66 -1.75 -19.51
CA ARG A 23 17.55 -1.07 -18.56
C ARG A 23 16.79 -0.10 -17.64
N LEU A 24 15.94 0.74 -18.21
CA LEU A 24 15.12 1.69 -17.45
C LEU A 24 14.16 0.97 -16.50
N LYS A 25 13.52 -0.10 -16.96
CA LYS A 25 12.69 -0.97 -16.12
C LYS A 25 13.48 -1.54 -14.94
N ALA A 26 14.69 -2.04 -15.16
CA ALA A 26 15.54 -2.56 -14.07
C ALA A 26 15.87 -1.47 -13.03
N ILE A 27 16.17 -0.24 -13.48
CA ILE A 27 16.45 0.90 -12.60
C ILE A 27 15.20 1.28 -11.78
N ILE A 28 14.03 1.37 -12.43
CA ILE A 28 12.76 1.69 -11.76
C ILE A 28 12.42 0.61 -10.72
N VAL A 29 12.53 -0.67 -11.08
CA VAL A 29 12.28 -1.79 -10.16
C VAL A 29 13.22 -1.73 -8.95
N LYS A 30 14.51 -1.47 -9.16
CA LYS A 30 15.47 -1.28 -8.06
C LYS A 30 15.02 -0.16 -7.13
N LYS A 31 14.65 1.00 -7.69
CA LYS A 31 14.24 2.16 -6.88
C LYS A 31 12.98 1.88 -6.05
N LEU A 32 12.01 1.19 -6.65
CA LEU A 32 10.79 0.77 -5.96
C LEU A 32 11.08 -0.26 -4.86
N SER A 33 12.06 -1.15 -5.08
CA SER A 33 12.52 -2.10 -4.06
C SER A 33 13.18 -1.39 -2.88
N ASP A 34 14.02 -0.38 -3.14
CA ASP A 34 14.64 0.41 -2.07
C ASP A 34 13.55 1.15 -1.26
N ALA A 35 12.56 1.74 -1.94
CA ALA A 35 11.43 2.40 -1.28
C ALA A 35 10.62 1.41 -0.42
N LYS A 36 10.41 0.17 -0.89
CA LYS A 36 9.76 -0.89 -0.12
C LYS A 36 10.51 -1.19 1.18
N ASN A 37 11.83 -1.32 1.13
CA ASN A 37 12.63 -1.61 2.31
C ASN A 37 12.51 -0.49 3.37
N VAL A 38 12.57 0.77 2.94
CA VAL A 38 12.37 1.91 3.84
C VAL A 38 10.98 1.89 4.48
N VAL A 39 9.93 1.57 3.72
CA VAL A 39 8.57 1.46 4.28
C VAL A 39 8.49 0.32 5.30
N LEU A 40 9.10 -0.83 5.02
CA LEU A 40 9.12 -1.95 5.96
C LEU A 40 9.80 -1.59 7.28
N GLU A 41 10.95 -0.91 7.23
CA GLU A 41 11.64 -0.41 8.42
C GLU A 41 10.74 0.53 9.23
N ARG A 42 10.08 1.49 8.57
CA ARG A 42 9.14 2.41 9.24
C ARG A 42 7.95 1.71 9.87
N VAL A 43 7.38 0.71 9.20
CA VAL A 43 6.29 -0.08 9.78
C VAL A 43 6.77 -0.85 11.02
N GLN A 44 7.98 -1.40 11.00
CA GLN A 44 8.56 -2.08 12.16
C GLN A 44 8.78 -1.12 13.35
N GLU A 45 9.26 0.11 13.08
CA GLU A 45 9.38 1.16 14.10
C GLU A 45 8.01 1.50 14.71
N MET A 46 6.96 1.64 13.87
CA MET A 46 5.60 1.88 14.34
C MET A 46 5.08 0.76 15.24
N LEU A 47 5.29 -0.50 14.86
CA LEU A 47 4.92 -1.66 15.68
C LEU A 47 5.70 -1.71 17.00
N ALA A 48 6.97 -1.32 16.99
CA ALA A 48 7.77 -1.25 18.20
C ALA A 48 7.26 -0.17 19.17
N MET A 49 6.79 0.98 18.66
CA MET A 49 6.19 2.03 19.48
C MET A 49 4.87 1.59 20.13
N GLU A 50 4.04 0.82 19.43
CA GLU A 50 2.77 0.32 19.98
C GLU A 50 2.92 -0.73 21.08
N ARG A 51 4.13 -1.25 21.33
CA ARG A 51 4.38 -2.08 22.51
C ARG A 51 4.17 -1.31 23.82
N ARG A 52 4.26 0.02 23.78
CA ARG A 52 3.98 0.88 24.93
C ARG A 52 2.51 1.28 24.88
N VAL A 53 1.72 0.74 25.81
CA VAL A 53 0.28 1.05 25.90
C VAL A 53 0.09 2.48 26.39
N PHE A 54 -0.24 3.39 25.48
CA PHE A 54 -0.47 4.79 25.81
C PHE A 54 -1.34 5.48 24.75
N THR A 55 -2.31 6.28 25.20
CA THR A 55 -3.11 7.11 24.32
C THR A 55 -3.55 8.40 25.00
N LEU A 56 -3.36 9.53 24.30
CA LEU A 56 -3.98 10.83 24.62
C LEU A 56 -5.14 11.13 23.66
N ASN A 57 -5.56 10.16 22.85
CA ASN A 57 -6.59 10.37 21.86
C ASN A 57 -7.97 10.44 22.52
N HIS A 58 -8.68 11.55 22.34
CA HIS A 58 -10.04 11.77 22.87
C HIS A 58 -11.03 10.66 22.45
N TYR A 59 -10.83 10.06 21.26
CA TYR A 59 -11.61 8.91 20.79
C TYR A 59 -11.63 7.73 21.77
N TYR A 60 -10.61 7.57 22.61
CA TYR A 60 -10.59 6.54 23.63
C TYR A 60 -11.74 6.72 24.62
N MET A 61 -11.86 7.91 25.23
CA MET A 61 -12.89 8.20 26.22
C MET A 61 -14.28 8.18 25.59
N ASP A 62 -14.43 8.70 24.37
CA ASP A 62 -15.70 8.65 23.65
C ASP A 62 -16.15 7.20 23.38
N THR A 63 -15.21 6.32 23.03
CA THR A 63 -15.50 4.90 22.80
C THR A 63 -15.87 4.19 24.09
N VAL A 64 -15.16 4.46 25.19
CA VAL A 64 -15.49 3.93 26.53
C VAL A 64 -16.90 4.36 26.93
N ASN A 65 -17.23 5.64 26.81
CA ASN A 65 -18.54 6.19 27.17
C ASN A 65 -19.66 5.60 26.31
N ASN A 66 -19.47 5.54 24.99
CA ASN A 66 -20.44 4.93 24.07
C ASN A 66 -20.73 3.45 24.39
N ILE A 67 -19.71 2.67 24.76
CA ILE A 67 -19.89 1.26 25.13
C ILE A 67 -20.61 1.15 26.49
N LYS A 68 -20.27 2.00 27.46
CA LYS A 68 -20.94 2.05 28.76
C LYS A 68 -22.42 2.42 28.62
N GLU A 69 -22.74 3.41 27.80
CA GLU A 69 -24.13 3.82 27.53
C GLU A 69 -24.94 2.72 26.81
N LYS A 70 -24.36 2.07 25.79
CA LYS A 70 -25.01 0.93 25.10
C LYS A 70 -25.30 -0.22 26.06
N ASN A 71 -24.38 -0.50 26.98
CA ASN A 71 -24.57 -1.54 27.99
C ASN A 71 -25.61 -1.16 29.04
N LYS A 72 -25.70 0.13 29.41
CA LYS A 72 -26.75 0.64 30.30
C LYS A 72 -28.13 0.51 29.66
N LYS A 73 -28.31 0.97 28.42
CA LYS A 73 -29.57 0.85 27.67
C LYS A 73 -30.02 -0.61 27.51
N LYS A 74 -29.10 -1.54 27.22
CA LYS A 74 -29.40 -2.97 27.14
C LYS A 74 -29.85 -3.60 28.47
N ASN A 75 -29.37 -3.07 29.61
CA ASN A 75 -29.81 -3.52 30.92
C ASN A 75 -31.16 -2.91 31.28
N ASP A 76 -31.40 -1.64 30.93
CA ASP A 76 -32.66 -0.94 31.19
C ASP A 76 -33.82 -1.49 30.33
N GLU A 77 -33.57 -1.87 29.08
CA GLU A 77 -34.57 -2.49 28.17
C GLU A 77 -34.88 -3.96 28.53
N ARG A 78 -34.06 -4.61 29.37
CA ARG A 78 -34.20 -6.03 29.76
C ARG A 78 -34.86 -6.26 31.11
N GLY A 79 -35.49 -5.24 31.70
CA GLY A 79 -36.41 -5.34 32.84
C GLY A 79 -36.21 -6.58 33.73
N GLY A 80 -35.25 -6.54 34.64
CA GLY A 80 -35.25 -7.40 35.83
C GLY A 80 -34.98 -8.90 35.65
N ILE A 81 -34.27 -9.36 34.61
CA ILE A 81 -33.77 -10.76 34.58
C ILE A 81 -32.24 -10.76 34.67
N ASN A 82 -31.75 -11.10 35.87
CA ASN A 82 -30.34 -11.27 36.24
C ASN A 82 -29.67 -12.43 35.50
N ALA A 83 -29.50 -12.32 34.19
CA ALA A 83 -28.65 -13.20 33.41
C ALA A 83 -27.52 -12.37 32.82
N ALA A 84 -26.31 -12.55 33.37
CA ALA A 84 -25.08 -12.01 32.82
C ALA A 84 -24.93 -12.53 31.37
N SER A 85 -25.35 -11.71 30.40
CA SER A 85 -25.14 -12.04 29.00
C SER A 85 -23.67 -11.86 28.65
N PRO A 86 -23.03 -12.86 28.02
CA PRO A 86 -21.69 -12.69 27.50
C PRO A 86 -21.70 -11.59 26.44
N LEU A 87 -20.70 -10.70 26.49
CA LEU A 87 -20.49 -9.68 25.48
C LEU A 87 -20.15 -10.35 24.14
N SER A 88 -21.12 -10.47 23.25
CA SER A 88 -20.84 -10.81 21.85
C SER A 88 -20.25 -9.58 21.14
N PHE A 89 -18.93 -9.56 21.01
CA PHE A 89 -18.23 -8.61 20.15
C PHE A 89 -18.25 -9.13 18.72
N THR A 90 -19.07 -8.54 17.86
CA THR A 90 -19.03 -8.84 16.43
C THR A 90 -17.83 -8.14 15.81
N PHE A 91 -16.74 -8.88 15.59
CA PHE A 91 -15.63 -8.40 14.76
C PHE A 91 -16.12 -8.28 13.32
N GLY A 92 -16.00 -7.10 12.73
CA GLY A 92 -16.25 -6.89 11.30
C GLY A 92 -15.32 -7.80 10.49
N SER A 93 -15.91 -8.66 9.66
CA SER A 93 -15.23 -9.66 8.84
C SER A 93 -14.22 -9.03 7.89
N LEU A 94 -12.93 -9.32 8.09
CA LEU A 94 -11.96 -9.47 7.01
C LEU A 94 -10.96 -10.58 7.38
N GLY A 95 -11.38 -11.83 7.14
CA GLY A 95 -10.49 -12.91 6.66
C GLY A 95 -9.34 -13.42 7.52
N THR A 96 -9.48 -13.57 8.84
CA THR A 96 -8.54 -14.41 9.62
C THR A 96 -9.28 -15.36 10.58
N PRO A 97 -8.84 -16.63 10.71
CA PRO A 97 -9.56 -17.63 11.51
C PRO A 97 -9.43 -17.28 13.00
N SER A 98 -10.56 -16.87 13.56
CA SER A 98 -10.79 -16.71 14.99
C SER A 98 -10.45 -18.00 15.72
N THR A 99 -9.36 -18.00 16.48
CA THR A 99 -9.12 -18.96 17.57
C THR A 99 -9.25 -18.21 18.90
N LEU A 100 -10.43 -17.62 19.12
CA LEU A 100 -10.87 -17.28 20.47
C LEU A 100 -11.67 -18.47 20.99
N VAL A 101 -11.14 -19.06 22.06
CA VAL A 101 -11.68 -20.20 22.80
C VAL A 101 -13.20 -20.07 22.96
N PRO A 102 -14.00 -21.07 22.53
CA PRO A 102 -15.44 -21.05 22.73
C PRO A 102 -15.73 -21.23 24.22
N THR A 103 -16.22 -20.18 24.88
CA THR A 103 -16.82 -20.22 26.22
C THR A 103 -18.18 -20.88 26.16
N ASN A 104 -18.22 -22.17 25.81
CA ASN A 104 -19.38 -23.03 25.96
C ASN A 104 -19.04 -24.05 27.05
N SER A 105 -19.12 -23.63 28.30
CA SER A 105 -19.09 -24.53 29.45
C SER A 105 -20.26 -24.14 30.36
N THR A 106 -21.31 -24.93 30.20
CA THR A 106 -22.47 -25.04 31.06
C THR A 106 -22.05 -25.28 32.51
N SER A 107 -22.16 -24.25 33.34
CA SER A 107 -22.44 -24.40 34.76
C SER A 107 -23.18 -23.16 35.23
N SER A 108 -24.46 -23.33 35.51
CA SER A 108 -25.33 -22.35 36.14
C SER A 108 -24.72 -21.84 37.44
N ILE A 109 -24.18 -20.62 37.42
CA ILE A 109 -23.91 -19.88 38.65
C ILE A 109 -24.87 -18.69 38.66
N THR A 110 -25.89 -18.83 39.49
CA THR A 110 -26.85 -17.78 39.82
C THR A 110 -26.10 -16.66 40.56
N TYR A 111 -25.55 -15.69 39.83
CA TYR A 111 -24.91 -14.51 40.43
C TYR A 111 -25.96 -13.45 40.75
N THR A 112 -26.65 -13.62 41.87
CA THR A 112 -27.22 -12.47 42.60
C THR A 112 -26.04 -11.71 43.24
N ALA A 113 -25.86 -10.44 42.85
CA ALA A 113 -24.70 -9.57 43.08
C ALA A 113 -23.55 -9.79 42.09
N VAL A 114 -23.42 -8.85 41.14
CA VAL A 114 -22.21 -8.71 40.32
C VAL A 114 -21.09 -8.32 41.29
N SER A 115 -20.20 -9.26 41.60
CA SER A 115 -19.01 -8.98 42.43
C SER A 115 -18.24 -7.78 41.88
N ASN A 116 -17.65 -6.96 42.75
CA ASN A 116 -16.78 -5.84 42.36
C ASN A 116 -15.70 -6.28 41.36
N GLU A 117 -15.25 -7.54 41.46
CA GLU A 117 -14.31 -8.16 40.54
C GLU A 117 -14.89 -8.37 39.13
N ALA A 118 -16.14 -8.82 39.01
CA ALA A 118 -16.80 -8.99 37.73
C ALA A 118 -17.04 -7.64 37.02
N GLN A 119 -17.34 -6.59 37.80
CA GLN A 119 -17.44 -5.24 37.27
C GLN A 119 -16.07 -4.68 36.85
N ALA A 120 -15.03 -4.89 37.64
CA ALA A 120 -13.66 -4.51 37.29
C ALA A 120 -13.16 -5.22 36.03
N ALA A 121 -13.43 -6.52 35.88
CA ALA A 121 -13.10 -7.28 34.67
C ALA A 121 -13.80 -6.71 33.43
N LYS A 122 -15.06 -6.31 33.55
CA LYS A 122 -15.82 -5.66 32.46
C LYS A 122 -15.23 -4.29 32.10
N ASP A 123 -14.84 -3.49 33.08
CA ASP A 123 -14.22 -2.18 32.83
C ASP A 123 -12.85 -2.33 32.12
N ILE A 124 -12.05 -3.34 32.51
CA ILE A 124 -10.79 -3.67 31.82
C ILE A 124 -11.05 -4.10 30.36
N GLN A 125 -12.06 -4.94 30.12
CA GLN A 125 -12.42 -5.36 28.75
C GLN A 125 -12.85 -4.18 27.88
N ILE A 126 -13.64 -3.25 28.42
CA ILE A 126 -14.07 -2.04 27.70
C ILE A 126 -12.86 -1.15 27.39
N ALA A 127 -11.96 -0.95 28.35
CA ALA A 127 -10.74 -0.18 28.19
C ALA A 127 -9.83 -0.79 27.09
N LEU A 128 -9.59 -2.10 27.13
CA LEU A 128 -8.79 -2.81 26.11
C LEU A 128 -9.42 -2.70 24.72
N HIS A 129 -10.74 -2.87 24.61
CA HIS A 129 -11.45 -2.73 23.35
C HIS A 129 -11.36 -1.30 22.79
N ALA A 130 -11.60 -0.29 23.63
CA ALA A 130 -11.48 1.11 23.23
C ALA A 130 -10.05 1.45 22.78
N TYR A 131 -9.03 0.95 23.51
CA TYR A 131 -7.64 1.12 23.13
C TYR A 131 -7.33 0.46 21.79
N SER A 132 -7.77 -0.78 21.59
CA SER A 132 -7.62 -1.51 20.32
C SER A 132 -8.19 -0.73 19.14
N LYS A 133 -9.34 -0.07 19.29
CA LYS A 133 -9.97 0.74 18.23
C LYS A 133 -9.14 1.97 17.87
N VAL A 134 -8.53 2.61 18.87
CA VAL A 134 -7.63 3.75 18.64
C VAL A 134 -6.37 3.32 17.89
N VAL A 135 -5.78 2.18 18.28
CA VAL A 135 -4.59 1.62 17.61
C VAL A 135 -4.92 1.21 16.18
N GLU A 136 -6.04 0.53 15.95
CA GLU A 136 -6.51 0.12 14.61
C GLU A 136 -6.60 1.33 13.66
N LYS A 137 -7.25 2.41 14.11
CA LYS A 137 -7.36 3.65 13.33
C LYS A 137 -5.99 4.26 13.04
N ARG A 138 -5.17 4.43 14.08
CA ARG A 138 -3.83 5.03 13.95
C ARG A 138 -2.93 4.23 13.01
N MET A 139 -2.92 2.90 13.11
CA MET A 139 -2.14 2.02 12.25
C MET A 139 -2.60 2.15 10.80
N THR A 140 -3.91 2.12 10.56
CA THR A 140 -4.47 2.26 9.20
C THR A 140 -4.05 3.58 8.55
N ASP A 141 -4.19 4.69 9.27
CA ASP A 141 -3.85 6.02 8.78
C ASP A 141 -2.34 6.17 8.56
N ASN A 142 -1.51 5.81 9.56
CA ASN A 142 -0.07 5.98 9.50
C ASN A 142 0.61 5.08 8.45
N ILE A 143 0.18 3.82 8.35
CA ILE A 143 0.71 2.89 7.33
C ILE A 143 0.32 3.40 5.95
N GLY A 144 -0.93 3.83 5.76
CA GLY A 144 -1.41 4.42 4.51
C GLY A 144 -0.58 5.64 4.10
N GLN A 145 -0.39 6.58 5.03
CA GLN A 145 0.38 7.80 4.80
C GLN A 145 1.85 7.50 4.50
N THR A 146 2.46 6.55 5.21
CA THR A 146 3.85 6.14 5.00
C THR A 146 4.04 5.51 3.61
N CYS A 147 3.13 4.60 3.24
CA CYS A 147 3.14 4.01 1.91
C CYS A 147 3.00 5.08 0.83
N TYR A 148 2.02 5.98 0.97
CA TYR A 148 1.79 7.05 0.00
C TYR A 148 3.01 7.96 -0.16
N TYR A 149 3.56 8.46 0.95
CA TYR A 149 4.70 9.36 0.91
C TYR A 149 5.94 8.71 0.28
N HIS A 150 6.29 7.49 0.70
CA HIS A 150 7.51 6.84 0.23
C HIS A 150 7.40 6.24 -1.18
N PHE A 151 6.27 5.62 -1.54
CA PHE A 151 6.09 5.01 -2.86
C PHE A 151 5.63 5.97 -3.94
N ILE A 152 4.74 6.91 -3.62
CA ILE A 152 4.17 7.82 -4.62
C ILE A 152 4.99 9.09 -4.66
N THR A 153 4.95 9.89 -3.59
CA THR A 153 5.52 11.24 -3.58
C THR A 153 7.04 11.21 -3.77
N LYS A 154 7.75 10.48 -2.92
CA LYS A 154 9.22 10.49 -2.90
C LYS A 154 9.81 9.81 -4.13
N CYS A 155 9.21 8.71 -4.60
CA CYS A 155 9.62 8.09 -5.85
C CYS A 155 9.38 9.02 -7.03
N ALA A 156 8.19 9.60 -7.19
CA ALA A 156 7.90 10.50 -8.31
C ALA A 156 8.86 11.70 -8.35
N LEU A 157 9.08 12.36 -7.21
CA LEU A 157 9.95 13.54 -7.12
C LEU A 157 11.44 13.24 -7.38
N LYS A 158 11.91 12.04 -7.03
CA LYS A 158 13.33 11.68 -7.16
C LYS A 158 13.62 10.72 -8.31
N MET A 159 12.61 10.28 -9.05
CA MET A 159 12.81 9.30 -10.12
C MET A 159 13.69 9.88 -11.21
N ASP A 160 13.44 11.12 -11.63
CA ASP A 160 14.19 11.76 -12.71
C ASP A 160 15.68 11.91 -12.37
N GLN A 161 15.98 12.41 -11.17
CA GLN A 161 17.34 12.48 -10.65
C GLN A 161 18.01 11.09 -10.59
N PHE A 162 17.25 10.07 -10.20
CA PHE A 162 17.77 8.70 -10.11
C PHE A 162 18.01 8.07 -11.49
N LEU A 163 17.13 8.32 -12.46
CA LEU A 163 17.30 7.86 -13.84
C LEU A 163 18.52 8.52 -14.48
N SER A 164 18.63 9.84 -14.34
CA SER A 164 19.74 10.63 -14.89
C SER A 164 21.09 10.24 -14.31
N SER A 165 21.16 9.95 -13.01
CA SER A 165 22.39 9.47 -12.36
C SER A 165 22.71 8.01 -12.67
N SER A 166 21.70 7.16 -12.88
CA SER A 166 21.89 5.73 -13.17
C SER A 166 22.22 5.44 -14.63
N MET A 167 21.98 6.39 -15.53
CA MET A 167 22.32 6.29 -16.96
C MET A 167 22.97 7.60 -17.43
N PRO A 168 24.29 7.76 -17.21
CA PRO A 168 25.01 8.90 -17.75
C PRO A 168 24.97 8.89 -19.30
N PRO A 169 25.13 10.05 -19.95
CA PRO A 169 25.00 10.19 -21.41
C PRO A 169 25.86 9.20 -22.21
N SER A 170 27.05 8.86 -21.73
CA SER A 170 27.96 7.89 -22.35
C SER A 170 27.36 6.48 -22.45
N GLN A 171 26.62 6.05 -21.43
CA GLN A 171 25.92 4.76 -21.44
C GLN A 171 24.60 4.83 -22.22
N LEU A 172 23.94 5.99 -22.22
CA LEU A 172 22.68 6.17 -22.94
C LEU A 172 22.81 5.86 -24.43
N VAL A 173 23.90 6.31 -25.07
CA VAL A 173 24.22 6.02 -26.48
C VAL A 173 24.30 4.52 -26.75
N GLN A 174 24.85 3.74 -25.82
CA GLN A 174 24.96 2.28 -25.95
C GLN A 174 23.58 1.60 -25.94
N TYR A 175 22.66 2.10 -25.10
CA TYR A 175 21.31 1.54 -24.95
C TYR A 175 20.32 2.05 -26.00
N MET A 176 20.57 3.23 -26.57
CA MET A 176 19.84 3.80 -27.71
C MET A 176 20.33 3.26 -29.06
N ARG A 177 21.20 2.24 -29.08
CA ARG A 177 21.61 1.64 -30.35
C ARG A 177 20.42 0.92 -30.99
N GLU A 178 20.07 1.35 -32.19
CA GLU A 178 19.03 0.71 -33.00
C GLU A 178 19.28 -0.81 -33.15
N PRO A 179 18.21 -1.62 -33.17
CA PRO A 179 18.27 -3.01 -33.62
C PRO A 179 18.84 -3.12 -35.04
N GLN A 180 19.73 -4.10 -35.26
CA GLN A 180 20.37 -4.33 -36.57
C GLN A 180 19.38 -4.42 -37.74
N LYS A 181 18.22 -5.05 -37.52
CA LYS A 181 17.16 -5.16 -38.53
C LYS A 181 16.61 -3.79 -38.97
N GLN A 182 16.39 -2.88 -38.02
CA GLN A 182 15.92 -1.52 -38.33
C GLN A 182 17.00 -0.71 -39.03
N THR A 183 18.25 -0.79 -38.59
CA THR A 183 19.37 -0.13 -39.26
C THR A 183 19.55 -0.61 -40.71
N TYR A 184 19.44 -1.91 -40.96
CA TYR A 184 19.48 -2.46 -42.32
C TYR A 184 18.34 -1.93 -43.19
N LEU A 185 17.11 -1.94 -42.66
CA LEU A 185 15.93 -1.48 -43.39
C LEU A 185 16.01 0.02 -43.70
N ARG A 186 16.47 0.83 -42.74
CA ARG A 186 16.73 2.25 -42.91
C ARG A 186 17.74 2.50 -44.02
N ASN A 187 18.91 1.84 -43.98
CA ASN A 187 19.94 2.01 -45.00
C ASN A 187 19.44 1.60 -46.39
N LYS A 188 18.66 0.51 -46.49
CA LYS A 188 18.04 0.08 -47.75
C LYS A 188 17.08 1.15 -48.31
N LEU A 189 16.21 1.69 -47.46
CA LEU A 189 15.28 2.75 -47.85
C LEU A 189 16.02 4.05 -48.23
N THR A 190 17.06 4.42 -47.49
CA THR A 190 17.89 5.59 -47.81
C THR A 190 18.53 5.45 -49.19
N HIS A 191 19.08 4.28 -49.52
CA HIS A 191 19.60 4.02 -50.86
C HIS A 191 18.53 4.08 -51.94
N SER A 192 17.32 3.55 -51.68
CA SER A 192 16.22 3.65 -52.64
C SER A 192 15.76 5.09 -52.87
N ILE A 193 15.71 5.91 -51.82
CA ILE A 193 15.38 7.33 -51.92
C ILE A 193 16.44 8.07 -52.75
N GLN A 194 17.72 7.87 -52.44
CA GLN A 194 18.82 8.49 -53.19
C GLN A 194 18.78 8.12 -54.68
N ALA A 195 18.53 6.85 -55.00
CA ALA A 195 18.40 6.42 -56.40
C ALA A 195 17.22 7.09 -57.12
N CYS A 196 16.09 7.27 -56.42
CA CYS A 196 14.94 8.01 -56.97
C CYS A 196 15.24 9.50 -57.15
N GLU A 197 15.96 10.13 -56.22
CA GLU A 197 16.36 11.54 -56.31
C GLU A 197 17.32 11.76 -57.49
N GLU A 198 18.32 10.90 -57.65
CA GLU A 198 19.26 10.95 -58.79
C GLU A 198 18.54 10.76 -60.13
N ALA A 199 17.61 9.80 -60.21
CA ALA A 199 16.82 9.57 -61.42
C ALA A 199 15.91 10.76 -61.77
N LEU A 200 15.30 11.40 -60.76
CA LEU A 200 14.51 12.62 -60.94
C LEU A 200 15.40 13.76 -61.45
N GLN A 201 16.59 13.93 -60.88
CA GLN A 201 17.52 14.99 -61.25
C GLN A 201 18.00 14.83 -62.69
N LEU A 202 18.35 13.60 -63.10
CA LEU A 202 18.66 13.26 -64.48
C LEU A 202 17.50 13.58 -65.43
N GLY A 203 16.28 13.18 -65.06
CA GLY A 203 15.08 13.47 -65.85
C GLY A 203 14.80 14.97 -66.02
N LEU A 204 15.15 15.80 -65.03
CA LEU A 204 15.02 17.26 -65.09
C LEU A 204 16.15 17.93 -65.89
N THR A 205 17.34 17.34 -65.96
CA THR A 205 18.47 17.89 -66.75
C THR A 205 18.43 17.54 -68.23
N TYR A 206 17.72 16.47 -68.62
CA TYR A 206 17.65 15.98 -70.00
C TYR A 206 16.28 16.22 -70.67
N MET A 207 15.34 16.88 -70.00
CA MET A 207 14.15 17.51 -70.59
C MET A 207 14.37 19.01 -70.74
#